data_AF-A0A2H3CI57-F1
#
_entry.id   AF-A0A2H3CI57-F1
#
_cell.length_a   1.000
_cell.length_b   1.000
_cell.length_c   1.000
_cell.angle_alpha   90.00
_cell.angle_beta   90.00
_cell.angle_gamma   90.00
#
_symmetry.space_group_name_H-M   'P 1'
#
loop_
_entity.id
_entity.type
_entity.pdbx_description
1 polymer ?
#
loop_
_entity_poly.entity_id
_entity_poly.type
_entity_poly.pdbx_seq_one_letter_code
_entity_poly.pdbx_strand_id
1 'polypeptide(L)'
;MEIKNAHGYHLLKCVRSYIELRMYAGFNLHTERSIQAIRDELLKFSTLIRYEQLTQSVNPGAKSWNFPKIHSHQHMVNDILEKGVTLNYNMKPNEKMHGLLKDTYQMRTNFKDVAEQVFIILACLDIQAESVLI
;
A
#
# COMPACT_ATOMS: atom_id res chain seq x y z
N MET A 1 -41.11 -0.21 -6.45
CA MET A 1 -39.94 -0.12 -5.55
C MET A 1 -38.76 0.32 -6.42
N GLU A 2 -38.47 1.61 -6.43
CA GLU A 2 -37.41 2.21 -7.26
C GLU A 2 -36.07 1.55 -6.98
N ILE A 3 -35.38 1.12 -8.05
CA ILE A 3 -33.99 0.69 -7.99
C ILE A 3 -33.16 1.92 -7.66
N LYS A 4 -32.95 2.19 -6.37
CA LYS A 4 -32.01 3.19 -5.87
C LYS A 4 -30.61 2.83 -6.41
N ASN A 5 -30.21 3.53 -7.48
CA ASN A 5 -28.89 3.62 -8.10
C ASN A 5 -28.07 2.29 -8.12
N ALA A 6 -28.38 1.43 -9.11
CA ALA A 6 -27.66 0.17 -9.35
C ALA A 6 -26.13 0.35 -9.49
N HIS A 7 -25.68 1.48 -10.06
CA HIS A 7 -24.26 1.82 -10.16
C HIS A 7 -23.65 2.04 -8.77
N GLY A 8 -24.32 2.84 -7.93
CA GLY A 8 -23.90 3.08 -6.55
C GLY A 8 -23.81 1.79 -5.74
N TYR A 9 -24.77 0.89 -5.87
CA TYR A 9 -24.73 -0.41 -5.19
C TYR A 9 -23.56 -1.29 -5.66
N HIS A 10 -23.27 -1.33 -6.96
CA HIS A 10 -22.14 -2.08 -7.49
C HIS A 10 -20.80 -1.50 -7.03
N LEU A 11 -20.67 -0.17 -7.02
CA LEU A 11 -19.51 0.51 -6.46
C LEU A 11 -19.30 0.15 -4.98
N LEU A 12 -20.36 0.13 -4.18
CA LEU A 12 -20.28 -0.27 -2.77
C LEU A 12 -19.78 -1.71 -2.60
N LYS A 13 -20.17 -2.64 -3.49
CA LYS A 13 -19.60 -4.00 -3.49
C LYS A 13 -18.11 -4.00 -3.80
N CYS A 14 -17.66 -3.22 -4.78
CA CYS A 14 -16.24 -3.08 -5.11
C CYS A 14 -15.44 -2.54 -3.92
N VAL A 15 -15.95 -1.48 -3.28
CA VAL A 15 -15.33 -0.86 -2.10
C VAL A 15 -15.26 -1.84 -0.94
N ARG A 16 -16.34 -2.58 -0.68
CA ARG A 16 -16.36 -3.60 0.38
C ARG A 16 -15.30 -4.67 0.16
N SER A 17 -15.26 -5.24 -1.05
CA SER A 17 -14.30 -6.27 -1.42
C SER A 17 -12.85 -5.77 -1.32
N TYR A 18 -12.59 -4.54 -1.74
CA TYR A 18 -11.29 -3.88 -1.56
C TYR A 18 -10.90 -3.72 -0.08
N ILE A 19 -11.85 -3.31 0.78
CA ILE A 19 -11.61 -3.18 2.23
C ILE A 19 -11.34 -4.54 2.86
N GLU A 20 -12.06 -5.59 2.46
CA GLU A 20 -11.84 -6.97 2.93
C GLU A 20 -10.42 -7.45 2.58
N LEU A 21 -9.96 -7.23 1.34
CA LEU A 21 -8.57 -7.53 0.95
C LEU A 21 -7.54 -6.73 1.75
N ARG A 22 -7.78 -5.43 1.94
CA ARG A 22 -6.88 -4.58 2.74
C ARG A 22 -6.82 -5.02 4.20
N MET A 23 -7.94 -5.45 4.76
CA MET A 23 -8.02 -5.99 6.11
C MET A 23 -7.17 -7.25 6.22
N TYR A 24 -7.31 -8.19 5.29
CA TYR A 24 -6.46 -9.39 5.28
C TYR A 24 -4.97 -9.04 5.15
N ALA A 25 -4.60 -8.12 4.25
CA ALA A 25 -3.21 -7.70 4.08
C ALA A 25 -2.57 -7.18 5.38
N GLY A 26 -3.38 -6.62 6.29
CA GLY A 26 -2.93 -6.09 7.58
C GLY A 26 -2.76 -7.14 8.69
N PHE A 27 -2.93 -8.43 8.41
CA PHE A 27 -2.75 -9.46 9.43
C PHE A 27 -1.27 -9.65 9.78
N ASN A 28 -1.00 -9.85 11.07
CA ASN A 28 0.34 -10.14 11.59
C ASN A 28 0.74 -11.60 11.40
N LEU A 29 -0.20 -12.45 10.99
CA LEU A 29 0.03 -13.87 10.74
C LEU A 29 -1.00 -14.37 9.73
N HIS A 30 -0.52 -15.05 8.70
CA HIS A 30 -1.35 -15.72 7.73
C HIS A 30 -1.36 -17.22 7.96
N THR A 31 -2.56 -17.79 8.09
CA THR A 31 -2.81 -19.23 8.06
C THR A 31 -3.26 -19.64 6.67
N GLU A 32 -3.20 -20.93 6.36
CA GLU A 32 -3.77 -21.50 5.12
C GLU A 32 -5.23 -21.07 4.90
N ARG A 33 -6.03 -21.04 5.96
CA ARG A 33 -7.42 -20.56 5.91
C ARG A 33 -7.50 -19.09 5.49
N SER A 34 -6.67 -18.23 6.06
CA SER A 34 -6.67 -16.81 5.68
C SER A 34 -6.16 -16.59 4.25
N ILE A 35 -5.18 -17.39 3.80
CA ILE A 35 -4.66 -17.34 2.43
C ILE A 35 -5.75 -17.75 1.44
N GLN A 36 -6.50 -18.82 1.74
CA GLN A 36 -7.61 -19.23 0.90
C GLN A 36 -8.72 -18.16 0.87
N ALA A 37 -9.05 -17.55 2.01
CA ALA A 37 -10.03 -16.46 2.04
C ALA A 37 -9.59 -15.24 1.21
N ILE A 38 -8.29 -14.92 1.18
CA ILE A 38 -7.74 -13.88 0.30
C ILE A 38 -7.89 -14.26 -1.17
N ARG A 39 -7.60 -15.51 -1.54
CA ARG A 39 -7.78 -16.00 -2.94
C ARG A 39 -9.23 -15.87 -3.39
N ASP A 40 -10.16 -16.30 -2.55
CA ASP A 40 -11.58 -16.25 -2.86
C ASP A 40 -12.06 -14.79 -2.99
N GLU A 41 -11.61 -13.91 -2.09
CA GLU A 41 -11.96 -12.49 -2.14
C GLU A 41 -11.31 -11.78 -3.34
N LEU A 42 -10.09 -12.16 -3.74
CA LEU A 42 -9.44 -11.65 -4.95
C LEU A 42 -10.23 -12.03 -6.21
N LEU A 43 -10.70 -13.27 -6.29
CA LEU A 43 -11.54 -13.71 -7.40
C LEU A 43 -12.84 -12.91 -7.46
N LYS A 44 -13.50 -12.70 -6.32
CA LYS A 44 -14.67 -11.84 -6.19
C LYS A 44 -14.37 -10.40 -6.61
N PHE A 45 -13.28 -9.81 -6.12
CA PHE A 45 -12.86 -8.45 -6.46
C PHE A 45 -12.61 -8.28 -7.96
N SER A 46 -11.89 -9.21 -8.59
CA SER A 46 -11.60 -9.20 -10.04
C SER A 46 -12.86 -9.29 -10.92
N THR A 47 -13.94 -9.85 -10.38
CA THR A 47 -15.24 -9.86 -11.06
C THR A 47 -15.95 -8.53 -10.87
N LEU A 48 -15.94 -7.99 -9.64
CA LEU A 48 -16.61 -6.73 -9.30
C LEU A 48 -15.99 -5.53 -10.02
N ILE A 49 -14.68 -5.50 -10.18
CA ILE A 49 -13.94 -4.39 -10.80
C ILE A 49 -14.29 -4.14 -12.27
N ARG A 50 -14.94 -5.12 -12.93
CA ARG A 50 -15.56 -4.94 -14.26
C ARG A 50 -16.60 -3.81 -14.29
N TYR A 51 -16.95 -3.24 -13.13
CA TYR A 51 -17.60 -1.94 -12.98
C TYR A 51 -17.01 -0.85 -13.89
N GLU A 52 -15.71 -0.88 -14.18
CA GLU A 52 -15.08 0.02 -15.14
C GLU A 52 -15.84 0.06 -16.48
N GLN A 53 -16.23 -1.10 -17.02
CA GLN A 53 -16.97 -1.21 -18.27
C GLN A 53 -18.34 -0.51 -18.17
N LEU A 54 -19.01 -0.62 -17.01
CA LEU A 54 -20.27 0.08 -16.74
C LEU A 54 -20.08 1.59 -16.63
N THR A 55 -18.94 2.06 -16.10
CA THR A 55 -18.66 3.50 -16.05
C THR A 55 -18.32 4.06 -17.43
N GLN A 56 -17.59 3.30 -18.24
CA GLN A 56 -17.21 3.68 -19.61
C GLN A 56 -18.41 3.67 -20.57
N SER A 57 -19.39 2.78 -20.37
CA SER A 57 -20.61 2.77 -21.18
C SER A 57 -21.49 4.01 -20.95
N VAL A 58 -21.45 4.60 -19.74
CA VAL A 58 -22.20 5.82 -19.40
C VAL A 58 -21.39 7.07 -19.76
N ASN A 59 -20.09 7.04 -19.54
CA ASN A 59 -19.17 8.13 -19.86
C ASN A 59 -17.91 7.54 -20.52
N PRO A 60 -17.78 7.59 -21.85
CA PRO A 60 -16.59 7.07 -22.55
C PRO A 60 -15.26 7.73 -22.12
N GLY A 61 -15.31 8.93 -21.55
CA GLY A 61 -14.14 9.62 -20.96
C GLY A 61 -13.87 9.25 -19.50
N ALA A 62 -14.59 8.28 -18.94
CA ALA A 62 -14.38 7.81 -17.58
C ALA A 62 -12.95 7.24 -17.41
N LYS A 63 -12.35 7.55 -16.25
CA LYS A 63 -11.00 7.13 -15.92
C LYS A 63 -10.90 5.60 -15.92
N SER A 64 -9.82 5.08 -16.51
CA SER A 64 -9.54 3.65 -16.45
C SER A 64 -9.18 3.21 -15.03
N TRP A 65 -9.67 2.02 -14.66
CA TRP A 65 -9.36 1.35 -13.40
C TRP A 65 -8.14 0.44 -13.53
N ASN A 66 -7.56 0.31 -14.73
CA ASN A 66 -6.29 -0.35 -14.95
C ASN A 66 -5.11 0.55 -14.51
N PHE A 67 -4.86 0.62 -13.20
CA PHE A 67 -3.71 1.35 -12.64
C PHE A 67 -2.89 0.44 -11.72
N PRO A 68 -1.58 0.71 -11.52
CA PRO A 68 -0.68 -0.21 -10.81
C PRO A 68 -1.17 -0.63 -9.41
N LYS A 69 -1.80 0.29 -8.68
CA LYS A 69 -2.26 0.05 -7.31
C LYS A 69 -3.40 -0.96 -7.20
N ILE A 70 -4.16 -1.16 -8.28
CA ILE A 70 -5.17 -2.22 -8.35
C ILE A 70 -4.53 -3.60 -8.60
N HIS A 71 -3.46 -3.62 -9.41
CA HIS A 71 -2.67 -4.82 -9.69
C HIS A 71 -1.88 -5.30 -8.47
N SER A 72 -1.53 -4.41 -7.54
CA SER A 72 -0.88 -4.80 -6.27
C SER A 72 -1.65 -5.88 -5.52
N HIS A 73 -2.98 -5.90 -5.62
CA HIS A 73 -3.80 -6.92 -4.97
C HIS A 73 -3.70 -8.29 -5.66
N GLN A 74 -3.47 -8.32 -6.98
CA GLN A 74 -3.29 -9.59 -7.71
C GLN A 74 -2.05 -10.36 -7.23
N HIS A 75 -1.01 -9.64 -6.83
CA HIS A 75 0.23 -10.23 -6.31
C HIS A 75 0.19 -10.50 -4.80
N MET A 76 -0.84 -10.05 -4.09
CA MET A 76 -0.93 -10.09 -2.63
C MET A 76 -0.64 -11.49 -2.05
N VAL A 77 -1.21 -12.53 -2.64
CA VAL A 77 -1.01 -13.90 -2.15
C VAL A 77 0.43 -14.37 -2.34
N ASN A 78 1.02 -14.12 -3.50
CA ASN A 78 2.41 -14.50 -3.77
C ASN A 78 3.36 -13.70 -2.88
N ASP A 79 3.12 -12.40 -2.75
CA ASP A 79 3.88 -11.53 -1.84
C ASP A 79 3.81 -12.05 -0.39
N ILE A 80 2.64 -12.49 0.08
CA ILE A 80 2.48 -13.04 1.43
C ILE A 80 3.23 -14.37 1.59
N LEU A 81 3.17 -15.24 0.59
CA LEU A 81 3.83 -16.55 0.64
C LEU A 81 5.36 -16.43 0.57
N GLU A 82 5.87 -15.50 -0.21
CA GLU A 82 7.31 -15.33 -0.44
C GLU A 82 7.96 -14.44 0.63
N LYS A 83 7.26 -13.40 1.10
CA LYS A 83 7.81 -12.35 1.97
C LYS A 83 7.22 -12.40 3.38
N GLY A 84 6.12 -13.12 3.60
CA GLY A 84 5.43 -13.16 4.89
C GLY A 84 4.40 -12.04 5.04
N VAL A 85 4.51 -11.20 6.07
CA VAL A 85 3.50 -10.17 6.36
C VAL A 85 3.84 -8.82 5.73
N THR A 86 2.83 -8.13 5.19
CA THR A 86 3.02 -6.84 4.51
C THR A 86 3.56 -5.74 5.44
N LEU A 87 3.36 -5.88 6.75
CA LEU A 87 3.84 -4.94 7.76
C LEU A 87 5.35 -4.77 7.75
N ASN A 88 6.10 -5.81 7.42
CA ASN A 88 7.57 -5.77 7.43
C ASN A 88 8.15 -5.03 6.21
N TYR A 89 7.33 -4.77 5.18
CA TYR A 89 7.77 -4.24 3.88
C TYR A 89 7.17 -2.88 3.56
N ASN A 90 6.95 -2.06 4.59
CA ASN A 90 6.45 -0.70 4.41
C ASN A 90 7.60 0.32 4.43
N MET A 91 7.41 1.44 3.74
CA MET A 91 8.41 2.51 3.66
C MET A 91 8.36 3.49 4.85
N LYS A 92 7.50 3.26 5.85
CA LYS A 92 7.29 4.22 6.94
C LYS A 92 8.54 4.49 7.77
N PRO A 93 9.41 3.51 8.09
CA PRO A 93 10.66 3.79 8.78
C PRO A 93 11.52 4.81 8.02
N ASN A 94 11.69 4.58 6.71
CA ASN A 94 12.47 5.46 5.84
C ASN A 94 11.80 6.84 5.68
N GLU A 95 10.48 6.87 5.51
CA GLU A 95 9.71 8.12 5.43
C GLU A 95 9.84 8.96 6.71
N LYS A 96 9.80 8.31 7.88
CA LYS A 96 9.97 8.98 9.18
C LYS A 96 11.39 9.53 9.33
N MET A 97 12.40 8.83 8.82
CA MET A 97 13.79 9.26 8.86
C MET A 97 14.04 10.55 8.07
N HIS A 98 13.28 10.80 6.99
CA HIS A 98 13.45 12.00 6.17
C HIS A 98 13.32 13.32 6.94
N GLY A 99 12.44 13.39 7.95
CA GLY A 99 12.31 14.58 8.80
C GLY A 99 13.59 14.89 9.57
N LEU A 100 14.13 13.89 10.27
CA LEU A 100 15.37 14.00 11.03
C LEU A 100 16.57 14.33 10.14
N LEU A 101 16.65 13.70 8.95
CA LEU A 101 17.68 13.99 7.96
C LEU A 101 17.65 15.46 7.54
N LYS A 102 16.46 15.97 7.20
CA LYS A 102 16.27 17.36 6.79
C LYS A 102 16.67 18.32 7.91
N ASP A 103 16.19 18.09 9.13
CA ASP A 103 16.47 18.97 10.26
C ASP A 103 17.96 18.98 10.60
N THR A 104 18.60 17.81 10.59
CA THR A 104 20.04 17.69 10.84
C THR A 104 20.84 18.41 9.76
N TYR A 105 20.48 18.20 8.49
CA TYR A 105 21.12 18.91 7.39
C TYR A 105 20.96 20.44 7.53
N GLN A 106 19.77 20.92 7.87
CA GLN A 106 19.50 22.35 8.04
C GLN A 106 20.19 22.99 9.25
N MET A 107 20.26 22.28 10.37
CA MET A 107 20.70 22.85 11.65
C MET A 107 22.17 22.56 11.98
N ARG A 108 22.79 21.58 11.31
CA ARG A 108 24.14 21.08 11.65
C ARG A 108 25.15 21.16 10.50
N THR A 109 24.76 21.69 9.34
CA THR A 109 25.67 21.79 8.20
C THR A 109 25.82 23.23 7.69
N ASN A 110 26.80 23.44 6.82
CA ASN A 110 27.04 24.73 6.16
C ASN A 110 26.55 24.76 4.69
N PHE A 111 25.82 23.74 4.25
CA PHE A 111 25.29 23.59 2.88
C PHE A 111 26.35 23.53 1.77
N LYS A 112 27.59 23.16 2.09
CA LYS A 112 28.68 22.91 1.14
C LYS A 112 29.05 21.42 1.17
N ASP A 113 29.70 20.92 0.13
CA ASP A 113 30.19 19.53 0.11
C ASP A 113 29.07 18.52 0.44
N VAL A 114 27.89 18.75 -0.14
CA VAL A 114 26.60 18.13 0.22
C VAL A 114 26.69 16.61 0.31
N ALA A 115 27.41 15.97 -0.60
CA ALA A 115 27.57 14.52 -0.62
C ALA A 115 28.24 13.99 0.65
N GLU A 116 29.32 14.62 1.10
CA GLU A 116 30.06 14.24 2.31
C GLU A 116 29.22 14.51 3.56
N GLN A 117 28.52 15.65 3.60
CA GLN A 117 27.64 15.98 4.72
C GLN A 117 26.46 15.02 4.85
N VAL A 118 25.80 14.69 3.74
CA VAL A 118 24.70 13.71 3.73
C VAL A 118 25.20 12.33 4.16
N PHE A 119 26.39 11.93 3.71
CA PHE A 119 27.00 10.66 4.12
C PHE A 119 27.25 10.63 5.64
N ILE A 120 27.84 11.69 6.21
CA ILE A 120 28.10 11.80 7.65
C ILE A 120 26.78 11.78 8.45
N ILE A 121 25.76 12.50 7.98
CA ILE A 121 24.45 12.53 8.66
C ILE A 121 23.81 11.15 8.67
N LEU A 122 23.82 10.43 7.53
CA LEU A 122 23.28 9.07 7.45
C LEU A 122 24.01 8.14 8.42
N ALA A 123 25.35 8.14 8.41
CA ALA A 123 26.16 7.32 9.31
C ALA A 123 25.87 7.63 10.80
N CYS A 124 25.71 8.91 11.17
CA CYS A 124 25.40 9.32 12.54
C CYS A 124 23.99 8.90 12.99
N LEU A 125 22.99 8.97 12.09
CA LEU A 125 21.61 8.58 12.41
C LEU A 125 21.45 7.06 12.50
N ASP A 126 22.20 6.29 11.70
CA ASP A 126 22.24 4.82 11.77
C ASP A 126 22.83 4.35 13.12
N ILE A 127 23.89 5.00 13.61
CA ILE A 127 24.50 4.70 14.93
C ILE A 127 23.52 4.98 16.08
N GLN A 128 22.62 5.95 15.95
CA GLN A 128 21.62 6.22 16.99
C GLN A 128 20.46 5.21 17.00
N ALA A 129 20.13 4.59 15.86
CA ALA A 129 19.04 3.61 15.78
C ALA A 129 19.39 2.28 16.48
N GLU A 130 20.66 1.87 16.48
CA GLU A 130 21.12 0.65 17.18
C GLU A 130 21.24 0.84 18.72
N SER A 131 21.20 2.08 19.22
CA SER A 131 21.34 2.39 20.65
C SER A 131 20.04 2.32 21.47
N VAL A 132 18.90 1.95 20.85
CA VAL A 132 17.58 1.84 21.51
C VAL A 132 17.05 0.39 21.53
N LEU A 133 17.89 -0.60 21.20
CA LEU A 133 17.58 -2.03 21.36
C LEU A 133 18.52 -2.68 22.38
N ILE A 134 18.44 -2.21 23.63
CA ILE A 134 18.74 -2.98 24.84
C ILE A 134 17.67 -2.66 25.88
#